data_AF-A0A820WL85-F1
#
_entry.id   AF-A0A820WL85-F1
#
_cell.length_a   1.000
_cell.length_b   1.000
_cell.length_c   1.000
_cell.angle_alpha   90.00
_cell.angle_beta   90.00
_cell.angle_gamma   90.00
#
_symmetry.space_group_name_H-M   'P 1'
#
loop_
_entity.id
_entity.type
_entity.pdbx_description
1 polymer ?
#
loop_
_entity_poly.entity_id
_entity_poly.type
_entity_poly.pdbx_seq_one_letter_code
_entity_poly.pdbx_strand_id
1 'polypeptide(L)'
;MFKGRLWRFLIFFFVLYLTFLFLIFRSFNSDNNDKTTTLPLPHARVIINDNNQEQNNIQHHVAVRQVENNKSSNLKPVMTKGVLGNYEPKKLVKVSGPGEDGEGVQLRGEDIQRGQESVAEFGFNEVASDKISLDRRARDTRPEECKYWNYPSVDKLPTASVVLVFYDEGWSTLVRTFHSVINTSPKELLKDIILVDDYSDQEHITVRLPEYIKKWNGLVKYVRTKQRVGLIEARVVGARAAEGDVIVILDAHCECVTNWLPPLLTRIALNRKTLAVPIVDGIEWNTLRHNTAYGGTLYRGIWEWGFLYKETELPQRERTLMKYQTEPYKSPTHAGGLLAIDKKWFFELGAYDPDIKIWGGEQYELSFKVWMCGGQLEWVSCSHVGHIYRGPRRRSMHPRGGNIHQSHINHLRVAEIWMDEYKEYYLRRQPNQAHLDIGDTSEYKALRKRLNCSSFKWFLDNVAYEMAEKYPLPPANHIWGEMRNDQYQQWCADTLDNQFGRPIGISGCHHQGGNQLFRINVEGEWSSGEHCFVSEGNSVVA
;
A
#
# COMPACT_ATOMS: atom_id res chain seq x y z
N MET A 1 66.59 -17.63 -19.46
CA MET A 1 66.29 -17.27 -20.87
C MET A 1 64.82 -16.85 -21.05
N PHE A 2 64.30 -15.90 -20.23
CA PHE A 2 62.86 -15.53 -20.24
C PHE A 2 62.57 -14.03 -19.98
N LYS A 3 63.55 -13.13 -20.18
CA LYS A 3 63.36 -11.67 -20.02
C LYS A 3 63.24 -10.87 -21.34
N GLY A 4 63.51 -11.49 -22.50
CA GLY A 4 63.44 -10.82 -23.81
C GLY A 4 62.10 -10.92 -24.55
N ARG A 5 61.19 -11.82 -24.14
CA ARG A 5 59.90 -12.03 -24.83
C ARG A 5 58.77 -11.14 -24.29
N LEU A 6 58.78 -10.77 -23.01
CA LEU A 6 57.71 -9.96 -22.40
C LEU A 6 57.68 -8.52 -22.93
N TRP A 7 58.84 -7.94 -23.23
CA TRP A 7 58.93 -6.56 -23.72
C TRP A 7 58.39 -6.40 -25.15
N ARG A 8 58.53 -7.43 -25.99
CA ARG A 8 57.95 -7.45 -27.34
C ARG A 8 56.41 -7.51 -27.33
N PHE A 9 55.82 -8.21 -26.35
CA PHE A 9 54.37 -8.23 -26.16
C PHE A 9 53.84 -6.88 -25.66
N LEU A 10 54.53 -6.25 -24.71
CA LEU A 10 54.13 -4.93 -24.19
C LEU A 10 54.19 -3.84 -25.28
N ILE A 11 55.21 -3.85 -26.13
CA ILE A 11 55.31 -2.91 -27.26
C ILE A 11 54.16 -3.15 -28.27
N PHE A 12 53.83 -4.41 -28.56
CA PHE A 12 52.75 -4.74 -29.48
C PHE A 12 51.38 -4.26 -28.99
N PHE A 13 51.06 -4.50 -27.70
CA PHE A 13 49.81 -4.02 -27.11
C PHE A 13 49.76 -2.49 -26.98
N PHE A 14 50.89 -1.84 -26.72
CA PHE A 14 50.98 -0.38 -26.66
C PHE A 14 50.73 0.28 -28.03
N VAL A 15 51.27 -0.31 -29.11
CA VAL A 15 51.01 0.16 -30.48
C VAL A 15 49.54 -0.04 -30.87
N LEU A 16 48.95 -1.19 -30.54
CA LEU A 16 47.51 -1.45 -30.75
C LEU A 16 46.62 -0.44 -30.02
N TYR A 17 46.94 -0.14 -28.76
CA TYR A 17 46.22 0.85 -27.95
C TYR A 17 46.31 2.26 -28.55
N LEU A 18 47.49 2.69 -29.01
CA LEU A 18 47.65 3.98 -29.68
C LEU A 18 46.91 4.07 -31.02
N THR A 19 46.90 2.98 -31.81
CA THR A 19 46.11 2.94 -33.05
C THR A 19 44.61 2.99 -32.80
N PHE A 20 44.13 2.36 -31.73
CA PHE A 20 42.72 2.41 -31.33
C PHE A 20 42.31 3.82 -30.87
N LEU A 21 43.14 4.48 -30.07
CA LEU A 21 42.92 5.88 -29.68
C LEU A 21 42.92 6.84 -30.89
N PHE A 22 43.81 6.63 -31.86
CA PHE A 22 43.86 7.45 -33.08
C PHE A 22 42.59 7.29 -33.93
N LEU A 23 42.03 6.08 -34.03
CA LEU A 23 40.78 5.83 -34.75
C LEU A 23 39.56 6.47 -34.06
N ILE A 24 39.51 6.42 -32.73
CA ILE A 24 38.48 7.13 -31.94
C ILE A 24 38.60 8.65 -32.18
N PHE A 25 39.81 9.21 -32.10
CA PHE A 25 40.02 10.64 -32.30
C PHE A 25 39.65 11.10 -33.72
N ARG A 26 39.85 10.25 -34.73
CA ARG A 26 39.42 10.52 -36.11
C ARG A 26 37.91 10.45 -36.28
N SER A 27 37.24 9.55 -35.56
CA SER A 27 35.77 9.44 -35.54
C SER A 27 35.09 10.65 -34.90
N PHE A 28 35.72 11.28 -33.91
CA PHE A 28 35.18 12.47 -33.23
C PHE A 28 35.47 13.80 -33.96
N ASN A 29 36.39 13.82 -34.94
CA ASN A 29 36.78 15.04 -35.67
C ASN A 29 36.19 15.15 -37.09
N SER A 30 35.26 14.27 -37.49
CA SER A 30 34.71 14.28 -38.86
C SER A 30 33.41 15.07 -39.05
N ASP A 31 32.77 15.58 -37.98
CA ASP A 31 31.44 16.25 -38.09
C ASP A 31 31.45 17.68 -37.54
N ASN A 32 32.42 18.49 -37.95
CA ASN A 32 32.34 19.95 -37.78
C ASN A 32 33.15 20.66 -38.87
N ASN A 33 32.50 21.11 -39.94
CA ASN A 33 32.76 22.41 -40.55
C ASN A 33 31.68 22.77 -41.59
N ASP A 34 30.93 23.80 -41.22
CA ASP A 34 29.88 24.49 -41.96
C ASP A 34 30.52 25.59 -42.82
N LYS A 35 30.21 25.68 -44.13
CA LYS A 35 30.40 26.92 -44.92
C LYS A 35 29.41 27.07 -46.06
N THR A 36 28.84 28.27 -46.07
CA THR A 36 27.82 28.86 -46.93
C THR A 36 28.35 29.33 -48.30
N THR A 37 27.40 29.59 -49.20
CA THR A 37 27.38 30.53 -50.35
C THR A 37 27.71 30.11 -51.79
N THR A 38 26.68 30.36 -52.64
CA THR A 38 26.62 30.84 -54.04
C THR A 38 26.07 29.90 -55.14
N LEU A 39 24.95 30.36 -55.72
CA LEU A 39 24.21 29.94 -56.93
C LEU A 39 24.94 30.45 -58.20
N PRO A 40 24.72 29.86 -59.42
CA PRO A 40 23.51 30.12 -60.20
C PRO A 40 22.90 28.96 -61.03
N LEU A 41 21.59 29.11 -61.27
CA LEU A 41 20.64 28.44 -62.20
C LEU A 41 21.09 28.49 -63.70
N PRO A 42 20.42 27.87 -64.71
CA PRO A 42 19.01 27.39 -64.73
C PRO A 42 18.72 26.06 -65.50
N HIS A 43 17.57 25.42 -65.23
CA HIS A 43 16.49 25.22 -66.22
C HIS A 43 15.27 24.55 -65.58
N ALA A 44 14.14 25.24 -65.66
CA ALA A 44 12.85 24.85 -65.15
C ALA A 44 11.94 24.26 -66.26
N ARG A 45 11.08 23.31 -65.88
CA ARG A 45 9.70 23.01 -66.38
C ARG A 45 9.12 21.86 -65.51
N VAL A 46 8.44 22.14 -64.39
CA VAL A 46 6.96 22.33 -64.15
C VAL A 46 6.19 21.01 -64.40
N ILE A 47 5.51 20.35 -63.43
CA ILE A 47 4.14 20.62 -62.89
C ILE A 47 3.89 19.93 -61.50
N ILE A 48 3.49 20.74 -60.49
CA ILE A 48 2.45 20.64 -59.40
C ILE A 48 2.36 19.44 -58.39
N ASN A 49 2.64 19.79 -57.12
CA ASN A 49 2.12 19.45 -55.77
C ASN A 49 1.53 18.07 -55.37
N ASP A 50 1.95 17.61 -54.18
CA ASP A 50 1.04 17.29 -53.06
C ASP A 50 1.73 17.42 -51.67
N ASN A 51 1.53 18.57 -51.02
CA ASN A 51 1.90 18.84 -49.62
C ASN A 51 0.71 18.52 -48.70
N ASN A 52 0.49 17.26 -48.35
CA ASN A 52 -0.62 16.85 -47.47
C ASN A 52 -0.27 15.83 -46.37
N GLN A 53 1.00 15.44 -46.20
CA GLN A 53 1.36 14.43 -45.18
C GLN A 53 2.08 14.99 -43.95
N GLU A 54 2.83 16.10 -44.03
CA GLU A 54 3.55 16.64 -42.86
C GLU A 54 2.69 17.55 -41.96
N GLN A 55 1.72 18.29 -42.50
CA GLN A 55 0.79 19.09 -41.68
C GLN A 55 -0.18 18.22 -40.88
N ASN A 56 -0.58 17.07 -41.42
CA ASN A 56 -1.52 16.15 -40.78
C ASN A 56 -0.95 15.50 -39.50
N ASN A 57 0.35 15.21 -39.43
CA ASN A 57 0.97 14.62 -38.23
C ASN A 57 1.15 15.64 -37.09
N ILE A 58 1.43 16.90 -37.41
CA ILE A 58 1.57 17.97 -36.41
C ILE A 58 0.17 18.37 -35.89
N GLN A 59 -0.84 18.48 -36.76
CA GLN A 59 -2.23 18.70 -36.34
C GLN A 59 -2.77 17.53 -35.51
N HIS A 60 -2.44 16.27 -35.84
CA HIS A 60 -2.85 15.13 -35.01
C HIS A 60 -2.25 15.19 -33.60
N HIS A 61 -0.96 15.51 -33.45
CA HIS A 61 -0.34 15.61 -32.12
C HIS A 61 -0.84 16.80 -31.30
N VAL A 62 -1.13 17.93 -31.94
CA VAL A 62 -1.72 19.10 -31.26
C VAL A 62 -3.19 18.84 -30.89
N ALA A 63 -3.96 18.19 -31.76
CA ALA A 63 -5.34 17.81 -31.48
C ALA A 63 -5.44 16.77 -30.36
N VAL A 64 -4.55 15.75 -30.34
CA VAL A 64 -4.51 14.76 -29.25
C VAL A 64 -4.15 15.43 -27.91
N ARG A 65 -3.16 16.34 -27.88
CA ARG A 65 -2.82 17.09 -26.66
C ARG A 65 -3.94 18.05 -26.22
N GLN A 66 -4.64 18.69 -27.14
CA GLN A 66 -5.79 19.54 -26.82
C GLN A 66 -6.99 18.72 -26.32
N VAL A 67 -7.24 17.54 -26.89
CA VAL A 67 -8.28 16.61 -26.44
C VAL A 67 -7.94 16.03 -25.07
N GLU A 68 -6.69 15.63 -24.82
CA GLU A 68 -6.23 15.17 -23.49
C GLU A 68 -6.30 16.29 -22.44
N ASN A 69 -5.91 17.52 -22.79
CA ASN A 69 -6.02 18.68 -21.89
C ASN A 69 -7.49 19.05 -21.60
N ASN A 70 -8.37 19.01 -22.60
CA ASN A 70 -9.81 19.27 -22.43
C ASN A 70 -10.54 18.13 -21.69
N LYS A 71 -10.09 16.88 -21.84
CA LYS A 71 -10.62 15.75 -21.09
C LYS A 71 -10.15 15.79 -19.64
N SER A 72 -8.89 16.18 -19.39
CA SER A 72 -8.34 16.40 -18.05
C SER A 72 -8.99 17.58 -17.32
N SER A 73 -9.25 18.71 -18.00
CA SER A 73 -9.88 19.88 -17.36
C SER A 73 -11.29 19.60 -16.84
N ASN A 74 -12.05 18.75 -17.55
CA ASN A 74 -13.42 18.40 -17.19
C ASN A 74 -13.54 17.30 -16.11
N LEU A 75 -12.40 16.71 -15.70
CA LEU A 75 -12.32 15.68 -14.65
C LEU A 75 -11.69 16.22 -13.35
N LYS A 76 -11.15 17.44 -13.35
CA LYS A 76 -10.53 18.01 -12.15
C LYS A 76 -11.61 18.45 -11.16
N PRO A 77 -11.53 18.03 -9.89
CA PRO A 77 -12.45 18.51 -8.87
C PRO A 77 -12.24 20.01 -8.61
N VAL A 78 -13.33 20.71 -8.27
CA VAL A 78 -13.35 22.17 -8.09
C VAL A 78 -13.79 22.52 -6.68
N MET A 79 -12.92 23.21 -5.95
CA MET A 79 -13.22 23.76 -4.62
C MET A 79 -14.08 25.03 -4.73
N THR A 80 -15.28 25.02 -4.13
CA THR A 80 -16.19 26.18 -4.06
C THR A 80 -16.53 26.51 -2.61
N LYS A 81 -15.66 27.28 -1.94
CA LYS A 81 -15.85 27.64 -0.53
C LYS A 81 -17.24 28.25 -0.28
N GLY A 82 -17.94 27.74 0.72
CA GLY A 82 -19.27 28.21 1.12
C GLY A 82 -20.45 27.63 0.32
N VAL A 83 -20.18 26.85 -0.74
CA VAL A 83 -21.21 26.11 -1.50
C VAL A 83 -20.94 24.61 -1.33
N LEU A 84 -21.90 23.90 -0.74
CA LEU A 84 -21.78 22.45 -0.55
C LEU A 84 -21.52 21.75 -1.89
N GLY A 85 -20.60 20.80 -1.85
CA GLY A 85 -20.20 19.99 -3.00
C GLY A 85 -21.36 19.16 -3.55
N ASN A 86 -21.28 18.85 -4.84
CA ASN A 86 -22.32 18.14 -5.59
C ASN A 86 -22.63 16.71 -5.09
N TYR A 87 -21.76 16.10 -4.27
CA TYR A 87 -21.98 14.79 -3.63
C TYR A 87 -22.27 14.86 -2.13
N GLU A 88 -22.32 16.06 -1.54
CA GLU A 88 -22.71 16.21 -0.13
C GLU A 88 -24.23 16.04 0.05
N PRO A 89 -24.67 15.41 1.16
CA PRO A 89 -26.08 15.24 1.44
C PRO A 89 -26.75 16.60 1.69
N LYS A 90 -27.80 16.92 0.91
CA LYS A 90 -28.54 18.20 1.04
C LYS A 90 -29.24 18.36 2.39
N LYS A 91 -29.62 17.26 3.02
CA LYS A 91 -30.28 17.26 4.34
C LYS A 91 -29.83 16.04 5.14
N LEU A 92 -29.27 16.29 6.31
CA LEU A 92 -28.97 15.25 7.29
C LEU A 92 -30.22 14.96 8.13
N VAL A 93 -30.74 13.74 8.03
CA VAL A 93 -31.81 13.27 8.92
C VAL A 93 -31.16 12.90 10.24
N LYS A 94 -31.62 13.49 11.35
CA LYS A 94 -31.14 13.11 12.69
C LYS A 94 -31.81 11.81 13.08
N VAL A 95 -31.02 10.75 13.21
CA VAL A 95 -31.44 9.44 13.71
C VAL A 95 -30.95 9.32 15.15
N SER A 96 -31.75 8.73 16.02
CA SER A 96 -31.38 8.48 17.41
C SER A 96 -31.33 6.98 17.67
N GLY A 97 -30.30 6.53 18.36
CA GLY A 97 -30.13 5.13 18.73
C GLY A 97 -28.74 4.89 19.32
N PRO A 98 -28.48 3.71 19.88
CA PRO A 98 -27.14 3.35 20.34
C PRO A 98 -26.13 3.42 19.20
N GLY A 99 -25.06 4.19 19.41
CA GLY A 99 -23.93 4.30 18.49
C GLY A 99 -24.17 5.07 17.20
N GLU A 100 -25.33 5.73 17.04
CA GLU A 100 -25.58 6.68 15.95
C GLU A 100 -24.56 7.82 15.99
N ASP A 101 -24.22 8.35 14.81
CA ASP A 101 -23.18 9.38 14.64
C ASP A 101 -21.79 8.97 15.16
N GLY A 102 -21.56 7.66 15.25
CA GLY A 102 -20.30 7.07 15.71
C GLY A 102 -20.05 7.23 17.20
N GLU A 103 -21.08 7.49 18.00
CA GLU A 103 -20.98 7.52 19.46
C GLU A 103 -20.64 6.14 20.04
N GLY A 104 -20.00 6.12 21.22
CA GLY A 104 -19.63 4.87 21.89
C GLY A 104 -20.82 4.24 22.62
N VAL A 105 -20.98 2.92 22.52
CA VAL A 105 -21.98 2.16 23.27
C VAL A 105 -21.38 1.62 24.56
N GLN A 106 -22.04 1.92 25.68
CA GLN A 106 -21.67 1.42 27.00
C GLN A 106 -22.59 0.25 27.39
N LEU A 107 -21.98 -0.92 27.64
CA LEU A 107 -22.69 -2.11 28.10
C LEU A 107 -23.03 -2.01 29.59
N ARG A 108 -24.06 -2.75 30.02
CA ARG A 108 -24.54 -2.77 31.42
C ARG A 108 -24.91 -4.19 31.83
N GLY A 109 -24.78 -4.49 33.12
CA GLY A 109 -25.16 -5.79 33.69
C GLY A 109 -24.39 -6.95 33.05
N GLU A 110 -25.09 -8.04 32.76
CA GLU A 110 -24.52 -9.28 32.18
C GLU A 110 -23.87 -9.08 30.80
N ASP A 111 -24.27 -8.04 30.06
CA ASP A 111 -23.69 -7.74 28.75
C ASP A 111 -22.20 -7.35 28.85
N ILE A 112 -21.74 -6.85 30.00
CA ILE A 112 -20.32 -6.53 30.19
C ILE A 112 -19.47 -7.79 30.09
N GLN A 113 -19.89 -8.88 30.75
CA GLN A 113 -19.17 -10.16 30.72
C GLN A 113 -19.24 -10.79 29.33
N ARG A 114 -20.42 -10.83 28.71
CA ARG A 114 -20.60 -11.33 27.34
C ARG A 114 -19.75 -10.54 26.33
N GLY A 115 -19.65 -9.22 26.52
CA GLY A 115 -18.80 -8.35 25.72
C GLY A 115 -17.32 -8.74 25.82
N GLN A 116 -16.81 -8.97 27.03
CA GLN A 116 -15.43 -9.43 27.24
C GLN A 116 -15.15 -10.80 26.60
N GLU A 117 -16.10 -11.71 26.66
CA GLU A 117 -16.02 -13.02 25.99
C GLU A 117 -15.98 -12.85 24.45
N SER A 118 -16.82 -11.98 23.90
CA SER A 118 -16.80 -11.67 22.46
C SER A 118 -15.48 -11.02 22.01
N VAL A 119 -14.87 -10.16 22.84
CA VAL A 119 -13.55 -9.59 22.56
C VAL A 119 -12.48 -10.68 22.54
N ALA A 120 -12.53 -11.65 23.45
CA ALA A 120 -11.59 -12.76 23.44
C ALA A 120 -11.64 -13.60 22.15
N GLU A 121 -12.82 -13.71 21.54
CA GLU A 121 -13.08 -14.46 20.31
C GLU A 121 -12.82 -13.62 19.05
N PHE A 122 -13.56 -12.52 18.88
CA PHE A 122 -13.55 -11.69 17.69
C PHE A 122 -12.55 -10.55 17.77
N GLY A 123 -11.94 -10.26 18.92
CA GLY A 123 -11.05 -9.11 19.20
C GLY A 123 -11.72 -7.75 19.03
N PHE A 124 -13.04 -7.71 19.16
CA PHE A 124 -13.84 -6.52 19.38
C PHE A 124 -15.14 -6.95 20.07
N ASN A 125 -15.86 -5.98 20.61
CA ASN A 125 -17.04 -6.21 21.41
C ASN A 125 -18.27 -6.40 20.52
N GLU A 126 -18.52 -7.65 20.12
CA GLU A 126 -19.66 -7.99 19.27
C GLU A 126 -21.00 -7.69 19.97
N VAL A 127 -21.07 -7.81 21.31
CA VAL A 127 -22.28 -7.48 22.07
C VAL A 127 -22.64 -5.99 21.98
N ALA A 128 -21.63 -5.12 22.00
CA ALA A 128 -21.82 -3.69 21.75
C ALA A 128 -22.21 -3.45 20.28
N SER A 129 -21.55 -4.13 19.35
CA SER A 129 -21.85 -4.07 17.91
C SER A 129 -23.30 -4.50 17.58
N ASP A 130 -23.82 -5.53 18.23
CA ASP A 130 -25.18 -6.07 18.02
C ASP A 130 -26.28 -5.11 18.50
N LYS A 131 -25.97 -4.20 19.41
CA LYS A 131 -26.90 -3.16 19.89
C LYS A 131 -26.95 -1.95 18.98
N ILE A 132 -26.02 -1.84 18.03
CA ILE A 132 -25.89 -0.73 17.10
C ILE A 132 -26.64 -1.07 15.82
N SER A 133 -27.35 -0.09 15.26
CA SER A 133 -28.03 -0.26 13.97
C SER A 133 -27.03 -0.68 12.89
N LEU A 134 -27.41 -1.66 12.06
CA LEU A 134 -26.64 -2.02 10.85
C LEU A 134 -26.58 -0.86 9.85
N ASP A 135 -27.53 0.08 9.95
CA ASP A 135 -27.64 1.28 9.13
C ASP A 135 -27.20 2.56 9.87
N ARG A 136 -26.49 2.43 11.00
CA ARG A 136 -26.05 3.61 11.76
C ARG A 136 -25.25 4.57 10.88
N ARG A 137 -25.37 5.87 11.15
CA ARG A 137 -24.51 6.85 10.48
C ARG A 137 -23.12 6.87 11.13
N ALA A 138 -22.08 6.69 10.33
CA ALA A 138 -20.70 6.91 10.76
C ALA A 138 -20.47 8.39 11.09
N ARG A 139 -19.56 8.67 12.03
CA ARG A 139 -19.18 10.05 12.37
C ARG A 139 -18.50 10.71 11.18
N ASP A 140 -18.90 11.93 10.82
CA ASP A 140 -18.18 12.72 9.82
C ASP A 140 -16.91 13.32 10.45
N THR A 141 -15.79 12.66 10.23
CA THR A 141 -14.44 12.99 10.73
C THR A 141 -13.63 13.80 9.71
N ARG A 142 -14.19 14.06 8.52
CA ARG A 142 -13.50 14.76 7.44
C ARG A 142 -13.24 16.22 7.84
N PRO A 143 -12.12 16.83 7.39
CA PRO A 143 -11.94 18.26 7.50
C PRO A 143 -13.11 19.02 6.83
N GLU A 144 -13.52 20.15 7.41
CA GLU A 144 -14.66 20.93 6.93
C GLU A 144 -14.53 21.35 5.46
N GLU A 145 -13.29 21.59 5.00
CA GLU A 145 -12.99 21.91 3.60
C GLU A 145 -13.48 20.82 2.62
N CYS A 146 -13.54 19.55 3.05
CA CYS A 146 -13.96 18.44 2.19
C CYS A 146 -15.39 18.57 1.66
N LYS A 147 -16.26 19.26 2.40
CA LYS A 147 -17.67 19.44 2.05
C LYS A 147 -17.89 20.42 0.89
N TYR A 148 -16.84 21.12 0.44
CA TYR A 148 -16.92 22.15 -0.60
C TYR A 148 -16.26 21.75 -1.92
N TRP A 149 -15.83 20.48 -2.05
CA TRP A 149 -15.34 19.95 -3.31
C TRP A 149 -16.47 19.51 -4.23
N ASN A 150 -16.43 19.97 -5.47
CA ASN A 150 -17.25 19.44 -6.55
C ASN A 150 -16.44 18.43 -7.35
N TYR A 151 -16.92 17.20 -7.40
CA TYR A 151 -16.30 16.13 -8.18
C TYR A 151 -16.96 16.01 -9.56
N PRO A 152 -16.32 15.36 -10.54
CA PRO A 152 -16.93 15.09 -11.83
C PRO A 152 -18.29 14.40 -11.67
N SER A 153 -19.20 14.66 -12.61
CA SER A 153 -20.51 14.03 -12.64
C SER A 153 -20.40 12.51 -12.81
N VAL A 154 -21.43 11.79 -12.39
CA VAL A 154 -21.48 10.32 -12.37
C VAL A 154 -21.11 9.70 -13.72
N ASP A 155 -21.55 10.29 -14.83
CA ASP A 155 -21.28 9.82 -16.20
C ASP A 155 -19.79 9.87 -16.60
N LYS A 156 -18.97 10.59 -15.84
CA LYS A 156 -17.53 10.75 -16.08
C LYS A 156 -16.67 9.93 -15.13
N LEU A 157 -17.26 9.35 -14.08
CA LEU A 157 -16.54 8.55 -13.10
C LEU A 157 -16.66 7.06 -13.43
N PRO A 158 -15.60 6.27 -13.19
CA PRO A 158 -15.66 4.83 -13.35
C PRO A 158 -16.61 4.19 -12.33
N THR A 159 -17.18 3.05 -12.65
CA THR A 159 -17.97 2.26 -11.70
C THR A 159 -17.06 1.47 -10.75
N ALA A 160 -17.55 1.17 -9.55
CA ALA A 160 -16.78 0.52 -8.49
C ALA A 160 -17.41 -0.79 -8.03
N SER A 161 -16.59 -1.82 -7.91
CA SER A 161 -16.89 -3.07 -7.21
C SER A 161 -16.19 -3.07 -5.86
N VAL A 162 -16.96 -3.20 -4.78
CA VAL A 162 -16.39 -3.25 -3.42
C VAL A 162 -16.18 -4.70 -3.01
N VAL A 163 -14.94 -5.09 -2.75
CA VAL A 163 -14.53 -6.44 -2.35
C VAL A 163 -14.29 -6.46 -0.84
N LEU A 164 -15.05 -7.29 -0.12
CA LEU A 164 -14.89 -7.54 1.31
C LEU A 164 -14.43 -8.97 1.51
N VAL A 165 -13.19 -9.16 1.94
CA VAL A 165 -12.66 -10.47 2.31
C VAL A 165 -12.84 -10.70 3.79
N PHE A 166 -13.30 -11.89 4.17
CA PHE A 166 -13.48 -12.24 5.57
C PHE A 166 -13.27 -13.74 5.82
N TYR A 167 -12.93 -14.05 7.07
CA TYR A 167 -12.85 -15.40 7.61
C TYR A 167 -13.33 -15.33 9.06
N ASP A 168 -14.39 -16.08 9.38
CA ASP A 168 -14.94 -16.16 10.73
C ASP A 168 -15.30 -14.80 11.37
N GLU A 169 -15.76 -13.85 10.55
CA GLU A 169 -16.09 -12.49 11.00
C GLU A 169 -17.41 -12.43 11.80
N GLY A 170 -17.47 -11.47 12.73
CA GLY A 170 -18.69 -11.15 13.47
C GLY A 170 -19.84 -10.77 12.54
N TRP A 171 -21.06 -11.19 12.88
CA TRP A 171 -22.23 -10.94 12.02
C TRP A 171 -22.53 -9.46 11.90
N SER A 172 -22.61 -8.73 13.02
CA SER A 172 -23.08 -7.34 12.97
C SER A 172 -22.03 -6.41 12.36
N THR A 173 -20.73 -6.68 12.56
CA THR A 173 -19.64 -5.94 11.92
C THR A 173 -19.57 -6.18 10.40
N LEU A 174 -19.61 -7.44 9.95
CA LEU A 174 -19.63 -7.77 8.51
C LEU A 174 -20.82 -7.12 7.81
N VAL A 175 -22.01 -7.27 8.39
CA VAL A 175 -23.24 -6.77 7.79
C VAL A 175 -23.27 -5.25 7.78
N ARG A 176 -22.89 -4.60 8.88
CA ARG A 176 -22.82 -3.14 8.95
C ARG A 176 -21.81 -2.57 7.96
N THR A 177 -20.72 -3.29 7.68
CA THR A 177 -19.72 -2.84 6.69
C THR A 177 -20.36 -2.65 5.32
N PHE A 178 -21.01 -3.69 4.77
CA PHE A 178 -21.58 -3.56 3.44
C PHE A 178 -22.87 -2.72 3.41
N HIS A 179 -23.63 -2.66 4.52
CA HIS A 179 -24.69 -1.66 4.67
C HIS A 179 -24.13 -0.22 4.57
N SER A 180 -23.02 0.08 5.25
CA SER A 180 -22.39 1.40 5.19
C SER A 180 -21.98 1.76 3.76
N VAL A 181 -21.43 0.80 2.99
CA VAL A 181 -21.09 0.97 1.57
C VAL A 181 -22.34 1.33 0.76
N ILE A 182 -23.43 0.59 0.93
CA ILE A 182 -24.70 0.84 0.21
C ILE A 182 -25.29 2.21 0.58
N ASN A 183 -25.26 2.56 1.86
CA ASN A 183 -25.89 3.76 2.37
C ASN A 183 -25.13 5.05 2.02
N THR A 184 -23.82 4.96 1.80
CA THR A 184 -22.94 6.14 1.61
C THR A 184 -22.32 6.27 0.22
N SER A 185 -22.59 5.30 -0.68
CA SER A 185 -22.12 5.34 -2.07
C SER A 185 -23.23 5.78 -3.03
N PRO A 186 -22.94 6.63 -4.04
CA PRO A 186 -23.89 6.91 -5.11
C PRO A 186 -24.26 5.62 -5.85
N LYS A 187 -25.57 5.38 -6.03
CA LYS A 187 -26.11 4.11 -6.56
C LYS A 187 -25.60 3.81 -7.97
N GLU A 188 -25.37 4.86 -8.76
CA GLU A 188 -24.92 4.77 -10.14
C GLU A 188 -23.42 4.45 -10.25
N LEU A 189 -22.65 4.72 -9.20
CA LEU A 189 -21.21 4.41 -9.15
C LEU A 189 -20.93 3.04 -8.52
N LEU A 190 -21.79 2.56 -7.63
CA LEU A 190 -21.64 1.24 -7.00
C LEU A 190 -22.18 0.14 -7.92
N LYS A 191 -21.28 -0.61 -8.55
CA LYS A 191 -21.62 -1.69 -9.47
C LYS A 191 -22.08 -2.95 -8.75
N ASP A 192 -21.30 -3.41 -7.80
CA ASP A 192 -21.60 -4.56 -6.94
C ASP A 192 -20.73 -4.56 -5.67
N ILE A 193 -21.12 -5.40 -4.71
CA ILE A 193 -20.35 -5.72 -3.51
C ILE A 193 -20.07 -7.22 -3.51
N ILE A 194 -18.80 -7.60 -3.49
CA ILE A 194 -18.34 -8.98 -3.49
C ILE A 194 -17.90 -9.37 -2.08
N LEU A 195 -18.71 -10.17 -1.41
CA LEU A 195 -18.39 -10.77 -0.12
C LEU A 195 -17.61 -12.07 -0.37
N VAL A 196 -16.31 -12.07 -0.09
CA VAL A 196 -15.42 -13.22 -0.27
C VAL A 196 -15.21 -13.93 1.06
N ASP A 197 -15.86 -15.08 1.22
CA ASP A 197 -15.68 -15.99 2.35
C ASP A 197 -14.45 -16.88 2.13
N ASP A 198 -13.39 -16.61 2.89
CA ASP A 198 -12.15 -17.41 2.88
C ASP A 198 -12.26 -18.66 3.76
N TYR A 199 -13.29 -19.47 3.50
CA TYR A 199 -13.51 -20.79 4.10
C TYR A 199 -13.92 -20.78 5.59
N SER A 200 -14.83 -19.88 5.97
CA SER A 200 -15.43 -19.84 7.32
C SER A 200 -16.29 -21.08 7.62
N ASP A 201 -16.41 -21.45 8.90
CA ASP A 201 -17.19 -22.63 9.33
C ASP A 201 -18.51 -22.27 10.05
N GLN A 202 -18.68 -21.01 10.45
CA GLN A 202 -19.83 -20.56 11.25
C GLN A 202 -21.14 -20.50 10.44
N GLU A 203 -22.24 -21.00 11.03
CA GLU A 203 -23.56 -21.10 10.37
C GLU A 203 -24.11 -19.73 9.95
N HIS A 204 -23.86 -18.67 10.72
CA HIS A 204 -24.32 -17.33 10.35
C HIS A 204 -23.65 -16.80 9.08
N ILE A 205 -22.44 -17.28 8.76
CA ILE A 205 -21.77 -16.98 7.51
C ILE A 205 -22.24 -17.92 6.40
N THR A 206 -22.25 -19.22 6.65
CA THR A 206 -22.36 -20.22 5.59
C THR A 206 -23.80 -20.44 5.13
N VAL A 207 -24.79 -20.13 5.98
CA VAL A 207 -26.22 -20.33 5.71
C VAL A 207 -26.97 -19.00 5.73
N ARG A 208 -26.88 -18.26 6.84
CA ARG A 208 -27.70 -17.06 7.06
C ARG A 208 -27.32 -15.90 6.14
N LEU A 209 -26.02 -15.67 5.90
CA LEU A 209 -25.56 -14.55 5.06
C LEU A 209 -26.01 -14.68 3.59
N PRO A 210 -25.81 -15.81 2.88
CA PRO A 210 -26.33 -16.00 1.52
C PRO A 210 -27.84 -15.78 1.39
N GLU A 211 -28.62 -16.15 2.41
CA GLU A 211 -30.07 -15.89 2.43
C GLU A 211 -30.35 -14.40 2.63
N TYR A 212 -29.68 -13.77 3.61
CA TYR A 212 -29.87 -12.38 3.97
C TYR A 212 -29.57 -11.41 2.83
N ILE A 213 -28.55 -11.71 2.00
CA ILE A 213 -28.13 -10.81 0.91
C ILE A 213 -29.09 -10.79 -0.28
N LYS A 214 -30.02 -11.76 -0.39
CA LYS A 214 -30.98 -11.82 -1.50
C LYS A 214 -31.85 -10.57 -1.62
N LYS A 215 -32.08 -9.85 -0.52
CA LYS A 215 -32.90 -8.61 -0.51
C LYS A 215 -32.31 -7.46 -1.32
N TRP A 216 -31.03 -7.53 -1.72
CA TRP A 216 -30.39 -6.56 -2.61
C TRP A 216 -30.34 -7.00 -4.07
N ASN A 217 -31.12 -8.02 -4.46
CA ASN A 217 -31.38 -8.39 -5.85
C ASN A 217 -30.11 -8.55 -6.72
N GLY A 218 -29.05 -9.14 -6.15
CA GLY A 218 -27.79 -9.39 -6.83
C GLY A 218 -26.74 -8.26 -6.77
N LEU A 219 -27.05 -7.12 -6.16
CA LEU A 219 -26.05 -6.06 -5.89
C LEU A 219 -24.95 -6.58 -4.95
N VAL A 220 -25.34 -7.34 -3.91
CA VAL A 220 -24.43 -8.00 -2.99
C VAL A 220 -24.30 -9.46 -3.38
N LYS A 221 -23.07 -9.92 -3.64
CA LYS A 221 -22.73 -11.25 -4.14
C LYS A 221 -21.88 -11.98 -3.11
N TYR A 222 -22.14 -13.27 -2.93
CA TYR A 222 -21.36 -14.14 -2.04
C TYR A 222 -20.48 -15.07 -2.87
N VAL A 223 -19.18 -15.02 -2.63
CA VAL A 223 -18.16 -15.84 -3.28
C VAL A 223 -17.40 -16.58 -2.19
N ARG A 224 -17.32 -17.91 -2.28
CA ARG A 224 -16.67 -18.74 -1.27
C ARG A 224 -15.48 -19.49 -1.86
N THR A 225 -14.35 -19.49 -1.16
CA THR A 225 -13.18 -20.30 -1.51
C THR A 225 -13.38 -21.76 -1.09
N LYS A 226 -12.78 -22.70 -1.82
CA LYS A 226 -12.91 -24.15 -1.55
C LYS A 226 -12.07 -24.63 -0.37
N GLN A 227 -11.10 -23.83 0.03
CA GLN A 227 -10.18 -24.03 1.14
C GLN A 227 -9.71 -22.66 1.62
N ARG A 228 -9.15 -22.58 2.83
CA ARG A 228 -8.56 -21.33 3.34
C ARG A 228 -7.32 -20.98 2.53
N VAL A 229 -7.41 -19.96 1.67
CA VAL A 229 -6.31 -19.50 0.80
C VAL A 229 -5.56 -18.31 1.40
N GLY A 230 -6.15 -17.62 2.38
CA GLY A 230 -5.57 -16.43 3.00
C GLY A 230 -6.05 -15.13 2.37
N LEU A 231 -5.85 -14.03 3.09
CA LEU A 231 -6.33 -12.69 2.75
C LEU A 231 -5.92 -12.27 1.33
N ILE A 232 -4.67 -12.52 0.96
CA ILE A 232 -4.07 -12.04 -0.28
C ILE A 232 -4.74 -12.70 -1.50
N GLU A 233 -4.78 -14.03 -1.57
CA GLU A 233 -5.42 -14.73 -2.69
C GLU A 233 -6.94 -14.51 -2.69
N ALA A 234 -7.58 -14.43 -1.52
CA ALA A 234 -9.01 -14.13 -1.43
C ALA A 234 -9.35 -12.74 -2.01
N ARG A 235 -8.47 -11.72 -1.82
CA ARG A 235 -8.61 -10.41 -2.49
C ARG A 235 -8.55 -10.56 -4.01
N VAL A 236 -7.66 -11.40 -4.53
CA VAL A 236 -7.56 -11.66 -5.97
C VAL A 236 -8.80 -12.41 -6.50
N VAL A 237 -9.35 -13.36 -5.75
CA VAL A 237 -10.63 -14.02 -6.06
C VAL A 237 -11.76 -12.99 -6.17
N GLY A 238 -11.88 -12.08 -5.22
CA GLY A 238 -12.85 -10.99 -5.27
C GLY A 238 -12.64 -10.04 -6.44
N ALA A 239 -11.39 -9.65 -6.71
CA ALA A 239 -11.01 -8.82 -7.85
C ALA A 239 -11.38 -9.45 -9.21
N ARG A 240 -11.27 -10.78 -9.33
CA ARG A 240 -11.70 -11.51 -10.53
C ARG A 240 -13.22 -11.50 -10.70
N ALA A 241 -13.97 -11.62 -9.59
CA ALA A 241 -15.43 -11.64 -9.57
C ALA A 241 -16.10 -10.26 -9.72
N ALA A 242 -15.39 -9.18 -9.40
CA ALA A 242 -15.84 -7.79 -9.55
C ALA A 242 -16.30 -7.47 -10.98
N GLU A 243 -17.38 -6.73 -11.17
CA GLU A 243 -17.86 -6.31 -12.51
C GLU A 243 -17.56 -4.84 -12.85
N GLY A 244 -17.19 -4.03 -11.87
CA GLY A 244 -16.90 -2.61 -12.00
C GLY A 244 -15.54 -2.33 -12.67
N ASP A 245 -15.38 -1.09 -13.10
CA ASP A 245 -14.13 -0.59 -13.69
C ASP A 245 -13.00 -0.48 -12.64
N VAL A 246 -13.37 -0.15 -11.40
CA VAL A 246 -12.48 -0.02 -10.25
C VAL A 246 -12.77 -1.10 -9.21
N ILE A 247 -11.72 -1.73 -8.69
CA ILE A 247 -11.79 -2.59 -7.51
C ILE A 247 -11.54 -1.72 -6.29
N VAL A 248 -12.45 -1.75 -5.32
CA VAL A 248 -12.26 -1.13 -4.01
C VAL A 248 -12.19 -2.25 -2.98
N ILE A 249 -11.06 -2.40 -2.31
CA ILE A 249 -10.87 -3.39 -1.23
C ILE A 249 -11.15 -2.69 0.09
N LEU A 250 -11.98 -3.30 0.94
CA LEU A 250 -12.16 -2.91 2.33
C LEU A 250 -12.09 -4.16 3.22
N ASP A 251 -11.65 -3.99 4.46
CA ASP A 251 -11.78 -5.02 5.48
C ASP A 251 -13.26 -5.17 5.88
N ALA A 252 -13.63 -6.35 6.39
CA ALA A 252 -15.01 -6.70 6.72
C ALA A 252 -15.55 -6.10 8.03
N HIS A 253 -14.82 -5.16 8.62
CA HIS A 253 -15.15 -4.49 9.87
C HIS A 253 -14.85 -2.99 9.73
N CYS A 254 -15.41 -2.42 8.67
CA CYS A 254 -15.25 -1.03 8.26
C CYS A 254 -16.59 -0.29 8.26
N GLU A 255 -16.56 1.04 8.38
CA GLU A 255 -17.74 1.88 8.20
C GLU A 255 -17.39 3.09 7.35
N CYS A 256 -18.00 3.17 6.16
CA CYS A 256 -17.72 4.23 5.20
C CYS A 256 -18.35 5.55 5.65
N VAL A 257 -17.59 6.64 5.58
CA VAL A 257 -18.10 7.98 5.87
C VAL A 257 -18.84 8.53 4.64
N THR A 258 -19.74 9.48 4.86
CA THR A 258 -20.44 10.18 3.77
C THR A 258 -19.45 10.69 2.71
N ASN A 259 -19.79 10.49 1.43
CA ASN A 259 -19.01 10.95 0.27
C ASN A 259 -17.56 10.38 0.23
N TRP A 260 -17.36 9.16 0.73
CA TRP A 260 -16.05 8.49 0.68
C TRP A 260 -15.64 8.04 -0.74
N LEU A 261 -16.59 7.59 -1.56
CA LEU A 261 -16.31 6.93 -2.84
C LEU A 261 -15.94 7.89 -4.00
N PRO A 262 -16.69 8.98 -4.26
CA PRO A 262 -16.39 9.88 -5.39
C PRO A 262 -14.98 10.48 -5.38
N PRO A 263 -14.39 10.89 -4.23
CA PRO A 263 -13.01 11.37 -4.19
C PRO A 263 -12.01 10.32 -4.68
N LEU A 264 -12.16 9.04 -4.30
CA LEU A 264 -11.28 7.95 -4.73
C LEU A 264 -11.38 7.73 -6.25
N LEU A 265 -12.60 7.60 -6.76
CA LEU A 265 -12.85 7.35 -8.18
C LEU A 265 -12.38 8.48 -9.07
N THR A 266 -12.46 9.73 -8.58
CA THR A 266 -11.95 10.90 -9.29
C THR A 266 -10.45 10.80 -9.55
N ARG A 267 -9.67 10.27 -8.60
CA ARG A 267 -8.21 10.10 -8.78
C ARG A 267 -7.88 9.08 -9.85
N ILE A 268 -8.62 7.99 -9.88
CA ILE A 268 -8.44 6.93 -10.88
C ILE A 268 -8.94 7.38 -12.25
N ALA A 269 -10.02 8.17 -12.31
CA ALA A 269 -10.50 8.78 -13.56
C ALA A 269 -9.49 9.75 -14.17
N LEU A 270 -8.80 10.54 -13.34
CA LEU A 270 -7.75 11.45 -13.77
C LEU A 270 -6.50 10.72 -14.25
N ASN A 271 -6.12 9.65 -13.56
CA ASN A 271 -5.01 8.79 -13.95
C ASN A 271 -5.31 7.34 -13.55
N ARG A 272 -5.57 6.50 -14.57
CA ARG A 272 -5.91 5.07 -14.41
C ARG A 272 -4.88 4.29 -13.61
N LYS A 273 -3.60 4.72 -13.65
CA LYS A 273 -2.51 4.06 -12.92
C LYS A 273 -2.36 4.55 -11.47
N THR A 274 -3.38 5.19 -10.92
CA THR A 274 -3.41 5.63 -9.52
C THR A 274 -3.96 4.51 -8.62
N LEU A 275 -3.22 4.21 -7.55
CA LEU A 275 -3.72 3.50 -6.37
C LEU A 275 -4.21 4.56 -5.37
N ALA A 276 -5.52 4.69 -5.21
CA ALA A 276 -6.13 5.67 -4.33
C ALA A 276 -6.47 5.03 -2.98
N VAL A 277 -6.04 5.64 -1.88
CA VAL A 277 -6.20 5.10 -0.52
C VAL A 277 -7.01 6.09 0.31
N PRO A 278 -8.11 5.67 0.98
CA PRO A 278 -8.83 6.54 1.90
C PRO A 278 -8.01 6.79 3.17
N ILE A 279 -8.31 7.89 3.87
CA ILE A 279 -7.91 8.05 5.27
C ILE A 279 -8.64 7.00 6.11
N VAL A 280 -7.88 6.24 6.90
CA VAL A 280 -8.41 5.18 7.74
C VAL A 280 -8.62 5.70 9.15
N ASP A 281 -9.87 5.94 9.53
CA ASP A 281 -10.22 6.36 10.89
C ASP A 281 -10.33 5.18 11.84
N GLY A 282 -10.14 5.43 13.14
CA GLY A 282 -10.17 4.38 14.16
C GLY A 282 -11.54 4.18 14.79
N ILE A 283 -12.12 2.99 14.66
CA ILE A 283 -13.27 2.55 15.45
C ILE A 283 -12.76 1.74 16.64
N GLU A 284 -13.07 2.21 17.85
CA GLU A 284 -12.63 1.56 19.09
C GLU A 284 -13.24 0.16 19.21
N TRP A 285 -12.41 -0.87 19.36
CA TRP A 285 -12.87 -2.26 19.45
C TRP A 285 -13.82 -2.54 20.62
N ASN A 286 -13.76 -1.77 21.71
CA ASN A 286 -14.56 -2.05 22.91
C ASN A 286 -15.95 -1.38 22.88
N THR A 287 -16.03 -0.11 22.49
CA THR A 287 -17.27 0.68 22.53
C THR A 287 -17.85 0.98 21.14
N LEU A 288 -17.09 0.70 20.08
CA LEU A 288 -17.42 0.98 18.68
C LEU A 288 -17.56 2.48 18.39
N ARG A 289 -16.96 3.33 19.23
CA ARG A 289 -16.84 4.78 19.03
C ARG A 289 -15.89 5.07 17.87
N HIS A 290 -16.30 5.99 17.00
CA HIS A 290 -15.46 6.54 15.94
C HIS A 290 -14.51 7.62 16.48
N ASN A 291 -13.24 7.49 16.14
CA ASN A 291 -12.17 8.42 16.48
C ASN A 291 -11.47 8.88 15.20
N THR A 292 -11.04 10.15 15.16
CA THR A 292 -10.27 10.69 14.04
C THR A 292 -8.87 10.07 14.01
N ALA A 293 -8.34 9.72 12.84
CA ALA A 293 -7.00 9.18 12.72
C ALA A 293 -5.90 10.16 13.19
N TYR A 294 -5.97 11.42 12.75
CA TYR A 294 -4.80 12.32 12.79
C TYR A 294 -5.04 13.73 13.33
N GLY A 295 -6.24 14.03 13.86
CA GLY A 295 -6.52 15.34 14.48
C GLY A 295 -6.29 16.56 13.58
N GLY A 296 -6.31 16.39 12.25
CA GLY A 296 -6.08 17.45 11.26
C GLY A 296 -4.67 17.51 10.67
N THR A 297 -3.70 16.76 11.22
CA THR A 297 -2.37 16.60 10.63
C THR A 297 -2.42 15.57 9.50
N LEU A 298 -1.67 15.79 8.43
CA LEU A 298 -1.55 14.81 7.34
C LEU A 298 -0.37 13.89 7.59
N TYR A 299 -0.58 12.58 7.44
CA TYR A 299 0.43 11.54 7.56
C TYR A 299 0.53 10.77 6.25
N ARG A 300 1.64 10.06 6.04
CA ARG A 300 1.78 9.11 4.95
C ARG A 300 2.48 7.84 5.40
N GLY A 301 2.18 6.75 4.71
CA GLY A 301 2.74 5.44 4.99
C GLY A 301 4.22 5.36 4.63
N ILE A 302 5.01 4.83 5.55
CA ILE A 302 6.44 4.53 5.42
C ILE A 302 6.72 3.17 6.08
N TRP A 303 7.98 2.73 6.14
CA TRP A 303 8.39 1.52 6.83
C TRP A 303 9.79 1.67 7.42
N GLU A 304 10.21 0.72 8.25
CA GLU A 304 11.61 0.51 8.60
C GLU A 304 12.17 -0.73 7.91
N TRP A 305 13.50 -0.90 7.87
CA TRP A 305 14.17 -1.90 7.03
C TRP A 305 13.82 -3.37 7.32
N GLY A 306 13.17 -3.69 8.44
CA GLY A 306 12.57 -4.98 8.77
C GLY A 306 11.12 -5.18 8.28
N PHE A 307 10.59 -4.27 7.45
CA PHE A 307 9.22 -4.24 6.93
C PHE A 307 8.12 -3.99 7.98
N LEU A 308 8.45 -3.42 9.15
CA LEU A 308 7.43 -2.89 10.04
C LEU A 308 6.82 -1.61 9.44
N TYR A 309 5.48 -1.60 9.31
CA TYR A 309 4.74 -0.44 8.80
C TYR A 309 4.82 0.72 9.78
N LYS A 310 5.01 1.92 9.24
CA LYS A 310 5.16 3.15 10.00
C LYS A 310 4.37 4.25 9.30
N GLU A 311 4.08 5.31 10.04
CA GLU A 311 3.52 6.53 9.49
C GLU A 311 4.38 7.70 9.91
N THR A 312 4.58 8.63 8.99
CA THR A 312 5.28 9.88 9.27
C THR A 312 4.43 11.05 8.82
N GLU A 313 4.60 12.20 9.47
CA GLU A 313 3.93 13.41 9.02
C GLU A 313 4.30 13.71 7.57
N LEU A 314 3.32 14.19 6.80
CA LEU A 314 3.53 14.61 5.42
C LEU A 314 4.64 15.68 5.38
N PRO A 315 5.75 15.47 4.62
CA PRO A 315 6.85 16.40 4.61
C PRO A 315 6.44 17.80 4.19
N GLN A 316 7.16 18.79 4.70
CA GLN A 316 6.89 20.18 4.38
C GLN A 316 6.96 20.46 2.87
N ARG A 317 7.88 19.80 2.16
CA ARG A 317 7.98 19.85 0.70
C ARG A 317 6.65 19.52 0.01
N GLU A 318 5.99 18.43 0.40
CA GLU A 318 4.70 18.05 -0.19
C GLU A 318 3.61 19.03 0.24
N ARG A 319 3.58 19.42 1.53
CA ARG A 319 2.60 20.38 2.05
C ARG A 319 2.63 21.71 1.31
N THR A 320 3.80 22.22 0.95
CA THR A 320 3.93 23.50 0.22
C THR A 320 3.42 23.46 -1.23
N LEU A 321 3.28 22.27 -1.82
CA LEU A 321 2.73 22.10 -3.17
C LEU A 321 1.19 22.08 -3.16
N MET A 322 0.58 21.86 -2.00
CA MET A 322 -0.87 21.78 -1.85
C MET A 322 -1.47 23.19 -1.81
N LYS A 323 -2.47 23.42 -2.65
CA LYS A 323 -3.25 24.67 -2.65
C LYS A 323 -4.31 24.65 -1.56
N TYR A 324 -4.86 23.48 -1.28
CA TYR A 324 -5.88 23.25 -0.25
C TYR A 324 -5.43 22.10 0.65
N GLN A 325 -5.74 22.16 1.95
CA GLN A 325 -5.29 21.16 2.93
C GLN A 325 -5.86 19.77 2.63
N THR A 326 -7.00 19.72 1.96
CA THR A 326 -7.72 18.48 1.64
C THR A 326 -7.45 17.93 0.25
N GLU A 327 -6.44 18.44 -0.45
CA GLU A 327 -5.97 17.80 -1.69
C GLU A 327 -5.39 16.40 -1.41
N PRO A 328 -5.51 15.44 -2.34
CA PRO A 328 -4.80 14.18 -2.27
C PRO A 328 -3.28 14.39 -2.34
N TYR A 329 -2.53 13.53 -1.67
CA TYR A 329 -1.06 13.61 -1.63
C TYR A 329 -0.41 12.24 -1.79
N LYS A 330 0.84 12.24 -2.23
CA LYS A 330 1.58 11.02 -2.55
C LYS A 330 2.11 10.33 -1.30
N SER A 331 1.94 9.01 -1.24
CA SER A 331 2.48 8.18 -0.16
C SER A 331 3.39 7.07 -0.70
N PRO A 332 4.57 6.83 -0.10
CA PRO A 332 5.45 5.73 -0.47
C PRO A 332 4.81 4.34 -0.38
N THR A 333 4.01 4.11 0.67
CA THR A 333 3.27 2.86 0.88
C THR A 333 1.87 3.12 1.45
N HIS A 334 1.10 2.07 1.72
CA HIS A 334 -0.20 2.12 2.36
C HIS A 334 -0.33 1.00 3.41
N ALA A 335 -1.34 1.08 4.27
CA ALA A 335 -1.57 0.11 5.34
C ALA A 335 -2.05 -1.29 4.84
N GLY A 336 -2.38 -1.44 3.57
CA GLY A 336 -2.82 -2.72 2.98
C GLY A 336 -4.32 -3.00 3.00
N GLY A 337 -5.05 -2.56 4.03
CA GLY A 337 -6.45 -2.95 4.27
C GLY A 337 -7.49 -2.33 3.32
N LEU A 338 -7.32 -1.05 2.98
CA LEU A 338 -8.32 -0.24 2.30
C LEU A 338 -7.70 0.47 1.10
N LEU A 339 -8.21 0.25 -0.11
CA LEU A 339 -7.70 0.87 -1.33
C LEU A 339 -8.69 0.83 -2.49
N ALA A 340 -8.47 1.66 -3.50
CA ALA A 340 -9.16 1.65 -4.78
C ALA A 340 -8.15 1.65 -5.94
N ILE A 341 -8.34 0.79 -6.93
CA ILE A 341 -7.47 0.66 -8.10
C ILE A 341 -8.27 0.27 -9.34
N ASP A 342 -7.89 0.81 -10.50
CA ASP A 342 -8.45 0.37 -11.79
C ASP A 342 -8.25 -1.14 -11.96
N LYS A 343 -9.33 -1.85 -12.30
CA LYS A 343 -9.34 -3.31 -12.40
C LYS A 343 -8.33 -3.81 -13.43
N LYS A 344 -8.28 -3.18 -14.61
CA LYS A 344 -7.37 -3.58 -15.68
C LYS A 344 -5.92 -3.34 -15.25
N TRP A 345 -5.65 -2.20 -14.62
CA TRP A 345 -4.31 -1.88 -14.12
C TRP A 345 -3.84 -2.86 -13.06
N PHE A 346 -4.72 -3.24 -12.11
CA PHE A 346 -4.39 -4.26 -11.11
C PHE A 346 -3.93 -5.58 -11.74
N PHE A 347 -4.60 -6.05 -12.79
CA PHE A 347 -4.18 -7.27 -13.50
C PHE A 347 -3.00 -7.07 -14.46
N GLU A 348 -2.80 -5.88 -15.03
CA GLU A 348 -1.59 -5.52 -15.79
C GLU A 348 -0.33 -5.55 -14.90
N LEU A 349 -0.47 -5.21 -13.62
CA LEU A 349 0.55 -5.36 -12.57
C LEU A 349 0.75 -6.80 -12.10
N GLY A 350 0.04 -7.77 -12.68
CA GLY A 350 0.08 -9.18 -12.28
C GLY A 350 -0.65 -9.47 -10.96
N ALA A 351 -1.64 -8.64 -10.58
CA ALA A 351 -2.34 -8.69 -9.29
C ALA A 351 -1.35 -8.73 -8.11
N TYR A 352 -1.73 -9.32 -6.98
CA TYR A 352 -0.76 -9.73 -5.95
C TYR A 352 0.01 -10.97 -6.41
N ASP A 353 1.29 -11.07 -6.02
CA ASP A 353 2.06 -12.30 -6.17
C ASP A 353 1.38 -13.45 -5.42
N PRO A 354 0.97 -14.53 -6.11
CA PRO A 354 0.23 -15.63 -5.51
C PRO A 354 1.05 -16.39 -4.47
N ASP A 355 2.38 -16.24 -4.46
CA ASP A 355 3.27 -16.84 -3.47
C ASP A 355 3.55 -15.98 -2.24
N ILE A 356 2.99 -14.78 -2.19
CA ILE A 356 2.81 -14.04 -0.94
C ILE A 356 1.55 -14.60 -0.27
N LYS A 357 1.75 -15.50 0.72
CA LYS A 357 0.65 -16.28 1.30
C LYS A 357 0.08 -15.61 2.56
N ILE A 358 -1.18 -15.90 2.85
CA ILE A 358 -1.89 -15.52 4.07
C ILE A 358 -2.00 -14.00 4.25
N TRP A 359 -0.99 -13.33 4.79
CA TRP A 359 -0.91 -11.88 4.97
C TRP A 359 0.54 -11.42 5.15
N GLY A 360 0.77 -10.11 5.01
CA GLY A 360 2.04 -9.46 5.27
C GLY A 360 2.90 -9.42 4.01
N GLY A 361 3.45 -8.25 3.70
CA GLY A 361 4.27 -8.01 2.52
C GLY A 361 3.48 -7.48 1.32
N GLU A 362 2.18 -7.78 1.22
CA GLU A 362 1.37 -7.45 0.05
C GLU A 362 1.21 -5.95 -0.17
N GLN A 363 1.15 -5.17 0.92
CA GLN A 363 1.05 -3.71 0.86
C GLN A 363 2.32 -3.08 0.29
N TYR A 364 3.49 -3.64 0.62
CA TYR A 364 4.77 -3.17 0.09
C TYR A 364 4.94 -3.59 -1.35
N GLU A 365 4.61 -4.84 -1.66
CA GLU A 365 4.67 -5.37 -3.01
C GLU A 365 3.83 -4.55 -3.99
N LEU A 366 2.57 -4.28 -3.66
CA LEU A 366 1.70 -3.48 -4.51
C LEU A 366 2.17 -2.03 -4.60
N SER A 367 2.65 -1.45 -3.49
CA SER A 367 3.21 -0.09 -3.50
C SER A 367 4.42 0.03 -4.43
N PHE A 368 5.35 -0.91 -4.35
CA PHE A 368 6.55 -0.95 -5.17
C PHE A 368 6.19 -1.17 -6.65
N LYS A 369 5.28 -2.11 -6.95
CA LYS A 369 4.73 -2.30 -8.30
C LYS A 369 4.15 -1.00 -8.86
N VAL A 370 3.24 -0.36 -8.13
CA VAL A 370 2.56 0.85 -8.60
C VAL A 370 3.57 1.95 -8.88
N TRP A 371 4.46 2.26 -7.94
CA TRP A 371 5.43 3.34 -8.11
C TRP A 371 6.49 3.03 -9.16
N MET A 372 7.14 1.88 -9.06
CA MET A 372 8.27 1.55 -9.90
C MET A 372 7.83 1.26 -11.35
N CYS A 373 6.59 0.84 -11.58
CA CYS A 373 6.09 0.51 -12.93
C CYS A 373 5.23 1.64 -13.55
N GLY A 374 5.44 2.89 -13.12
CA GLY A 374 4.92 4.09 -13.78
C GLY A 374 3.50 4.50 -13.38
N GLY A 375 3.02 4.04 -12.24
CA GLY A 375 1.81 4.53 -11.58
C GLY A 375 2.11 5.51 -10.44
N GLN A 376 1.12 5.73 -9.59
CA GLN A 376 1.26 6.56 -8.39
C GLN A 376 0.33 6.08 -7.29
N LEU A 377 0.72 6.28 -6.04
CA LEU A 377 -0.09 5.97 -4.86
C LEU A 377 -0.43 7.28 -4.14
N GLU A 378 -1.72 7.53 -3.95
CA GLU A 378 -2.22 8.75 -3.33
C GLU A 378 -3.14 8.44 -2.15
N TRP A 379 -2.91 9.11 -1.01
CA TRP A 379 -3.89 9.17 0.07
C TRP A 379 -4.87 10.30 -0.24
N VAL A 380 -6.17 10.00 -0.16
CA VAL A 380 -7.24 10.89 -0.59
C VAL A 380 -7.91 11.49 0.63
N SER A 381 -7.47 12.69 1.03
CA SER A 381 -7.84 13.38 2.27
C SER A 381 -9.35 13.56 2.52
N CYS A 382 -10.19 13.53 1.48
CA CYS A 382 -11.65 13.64 1.63
C CYS A 382 -12.40 12.31 1.58
N SER A 383 -11.70 11.21 1.38
CA SER A 383 -12.25 9.87 1.51
C SER A 383 -11.88 9.30 2.86
N HIS A 384 -12.86 9.07 3.73
CA HIS A 384 -12.66 8.53 5.07
C HIS A 384 -13.43 7.23 5.23
N VAL A 385 -12.79 6.23 5.83
CA VAL A 385 -13.41 4.96 6.18
C VAL A 385 -12.95 4.58 7.59
N GLY A 386 -13.89 4.38 8.51
CA GLY A 386 -13.58 3.87 9.84
C GLY A 386 -13.23 2.38 9.79
N HIS A 387 -12.24 1.95 10.56
CA HIS A 387 -11.77 0.57 10.67
C HIS A 387 -11.70 0.17 12.14
N ILE A 388 -12.19 -1.03 12.46
CA ILE A 388 -12.08 -1.56 13.83
C ILE A 388 -10.65 -2.08 14.07
N TYR A 389 -9.88 -1.33 14.86
CA TYR A 389 -8.57 -1.78 15.34
C TYR A 389 -8.75 -2.81 16.44
N ARG A 390 -8.49 -4.06 16.07
CA ARG A 390 -8.71 -5.25 16.87
C ARG A 390 -7.96 -5.19 18.22
N GLY A 391 -8.68 -5.45 19.31
CA GLY A 391 -8.17 -5.57 20.67
C GLY A 391 -7.55 -6.93 21.00
N PRO A 392 -7.20 -7.18 22.28
CA PRO A 392 -6.51 -8.40 22.70
C PRO A 392 -7.40 -9.65 22.53
N ARG A 393 -6.93 -10.62 21.74
CA ARG A 393 -7.61 -11.91 21.52
C ARG A 393 -6.98 -13.04 22.31
N ARG A 394 -7.78 -14.06 22.62
CA ARG A 394 -7.26 -15.34 23.17
C ARG A 394 -6.67 -16.24 22.09
N ARG A 395 -7.23 -16.20 20.87
CA ARG A 395 -6.77 -17.02 19.74
C ARG A 395 -5.92 -16.17 18.78
N SER A 396 -4.77 -16.74 18.39
CA SER A 396 -3.94 -16.17 17.32
C SER A 396 -4.73 -16.17 16.01
N MET A 397 -4.59 -15.11 15.21
CA MET A 397 -5.13 -15.09 13.84
C MET A 397 -4.43 -16.12 12.94
N HIS A 398 -3.24 -16.60 13.33
CA HIS A 398 -2.44 -17.48 12.48
C HIS A 398 -3.22 -18.77 12.24
N PRO A 399 -3.28 -19.26 10.99
CA PRO A 399 -3.90 -20.55 10.71
C PRO A 399 -3.32 -21.62 11.64
N ARG A 400 -4.18 -22.49 12.19
CA ARG A 400 -3.71 -23.59 13.03
C ARG A 400 -2.79 -24.47 12.18
N GLY A 401 -1.54 -24.65 12.63
CA GLY A 401 -0.51 -25.38 11.88
C GLY A 401 0.12 -24.59 10.71
N GLY A 402 -0.16 -23.29 10.59
CA GLY A 402 0.47 -22.41 9.60
C GLY A 402 1.94 -22.17 9.92
N ASN A 403 2.72 -21.86 8.88
CA ASN A 403 4.14 -21.53 9.03
C ASN A 403 4.29 -20.21 9.82
N ILE A 404 4.87 -20.29 11.02
CA ILE A 404 5.10 -19.12 11.89
C ILE A 404 6.02 -18.07 11.26
N HIS A 405 6.82 -18.46 10.25
CA HIS A 405 7.71 -17.59 9.51
C HIS A 405 7.08 -17.03 8.22
N GLN A 406 5.78 -17.27 7.96
CA GLN A 406 5.17 -16.92 6.67
C GLN A 406 5.33 -15.42 6.32
N SER A 407 5.16 -14.52 7.29
CA SER A 407 5.37 -13.08 7.08
C SER A 407 6.81 -12.76 6.67
N HIS A 408 7.80 -13.44 7.25
CA HIS A 408 9.20 -13.28 6.89
C HIS A 408 9.53 -13.84 5.51
N ILE A 409 8.91 -14.96 5.11
CA ILE A 409 9.00 -15.50 3.74
C ILE A 409 8.47 -14.46 2.75
N ASN A 410 7.29 -13.90 3.04
CA ASN A 410 6.67 -12.88 2.21
C ASN A 410 7.56 -11.63 2.10
N HIS A 411 8.06 -11.09 3.22
CA HIS A 411 8.94 -9.92 3.23
C HIS A 411 10.25 -10.17 2.45
N LEU A 412 10.89 -11.33 2.65
CA LEU A 412 12.11 -11.68 1.93
C LEU A 412 11.85 -11.84 0.43
N ARG A 413 10.70 -12.41 0.05
CA ARG A 413 10.28 -12.50 -1.35
C ARG A 413 10.07 -11.13 -1.99
N VAL A 414 9.39 -10.22 -1.29
CA VAL A 414 9.24 -8.82 -1.74
C VAL A 414 10.60 -8.15 -1.90
N ALA A 415 11.50 -8.30 -0.92
CA ALA A 415 12.85 -7.75 -0.98
C ALA A 415 13.64 -8.28 -2.17
N GLU A 416 13.61 -9.60 -2.40
CA GLU A 416 14.33 -10.27 -3.49
C GLU A 416 13.86 -9.81 -4.88
N ILE A 417 12.57 -9.50 -5.05
CA ILE A 417 12.01 -9.11 -6.34
C ILE A 417 12.12 -7.60 -6.58
N TRP A 418 11.89 -6.80 -5.54
CA TRP A 418 11.62 -5.36 -5.68
C TRP A 418 12.67 -4.44 -5.08
N MET A 419 13.52 -4.90 -4.15
CA MET A 419 14.46 -4.01 -3.42
C MET A 419 15.88 -3.95 -4.00
N ASP A 420 16.17 -4.68 -5.08
CA ASP A 420 17.52 -4.71 -5.68
C ASP A 420 18.61 -5.02 -4.64
N GLU A 421 19.70 -4.24 -4.59
CA GLU A 421 20.75 -4.36 -3.58
C GLU A 421 20.26 -4.09 -2.14
N TYR A 422 19.15 -3.35 -1.97
CA TYR A 422 18.64 -2.95 -0.65
C TYR A 422 18.01 -4.09 0.14
N LYS A 423 17.81 -5.26 -0.46
CA LYS A 423 17.39 -6.48 0.26
C LYS A 423 18.34 -6.81 1.42
N GLU A 424 19.60 -6.41 1.32
CA GLU A 424 20.59 -6.62 2.38
C GLU A 424 20.18 -5.95 3.69
N TYR A 425 19.48 -4.82 3.66
CA TYR A 425 19.08 -4.09 4.88
C TYR A 425 17.96 -4.81 5.64
N TYR A 426 17.08 -5.53 4.92
CA TYR A 426 16.16 -6.47 5.54
C TYR A 426 16.91 -7.61 6.22
N LEU A 427 17.91 -8.20 5.55
CA LEU A 427 18.73 -9.27 6.13
C LEU A 427 19.61 -8.78 7.29
N ARG A 428 20.00 -7.50 7.34
CA ARG A 428 20.67 -6.91 8.50
C ARG A 428 19.72 -6.82 9.70
N ARG A 429 18.44 -6.48 9.48
CA ARG A 429 17.43 -6.46 10.55
C ARG A 429 17.00 -7.86 10.99
N GLN A 430 16.81 -8.77 10.03
CA GLN A 430 16.28 -10.12 10.24
C GLN A 430 17.27 -11.20 9.77
N PRO A 431 18.51 -11.25 10.32
CA PRO A 431 19.57 -12.12 9.79
C PRO A 431 19.28 -13.61 9.97
N ASN A 432 18.51 -13.98 11.00
CA ASN A 432 18.06 -15.34 11.21
C ASN A 432 17.08 -15.84 10.14
N GLN A 433 16.53 -14.96 9.28
CA GLN A 433 15.56 -15.31 8.24
C GLN A 433 16.22 -15.54 6.86
N ALA A 434 17.55 -15.40 6.75
CA ALA A 434 18.26 -15.50 5.46
C ALA A 434 18.16 -16.88 4.78
N HIS A 435 17.85 -17.93 5.55
CA HIS A 435 17.78 -19.31 5.09
C HIS A 435 16.38 -19.76 4.66
N LEU A 436 15.37 -18.89 4.80
CA LEU A 436 14.00 -19.23 4.46
C LEU A 436 13.85 -19.46 2.95
N ASP A 437 13.13 -20.53 2.59
CA ASP A 437 12.75 -20.78 1.20
C ASP A 437 11.61 -19.83 0.79
N ILE A 438 11.91 -18.97 -0.19
CA ILE A 438 10.96 -17.98 -0.74
C ILE A 438 10.31 -18.43 -2.04
N GLY A 439 10.57 -19.65 -2.49
CA GLY A 439 10.09 -20.19 -3.76
C GLY A 439 10.70 -19.52 -4.99
N ASP A 440 10.19 -19.87 -6.18
CA ASP A 440 10.67 -19.31 -7.44
C ASP A 440 10.19 -17.85 -7.62
N THR A 441 11.12 -16.95 -7.91
CA THR A 441 10.86 -15.52 -8.13
C THR A 441 10.96 -15.11 -9.60
N SER A 442 11.21 -16.05 -10.50
CA SER A 442 11.52 -15.81 -11.91
C SER A 442 10.40 -15.09 -12.66
N GLU A 443 9.14 -15.48 -12.43
CA GLU A 443 7.97 -14.89 -13.10
C GLU A 443 7.83 -13.39 -12.77
N TYR A 444 7.87 -13.02 -11.49
CA TYR A 444 7.69 -11.63 -11.06
C TYR A 444 8.91 -10.76 -11.37
N LYS A 445 10.13 -11.33 -11.38
CA LYS A 445 11.31 -10.65 -11.92
C LYS A 445 11.18 -10.41 -13.43
N ALA A 446 10.62 -11.35 -14.19
CA ALA A 446 10.35 -11.17 -15.62
C ALA A 446 9.23 -10.15 -15.88
N LEU A 447 8.18 -10.14 -15.05
CA LEU A 447 7.13 -9.13 -15.09
C LEU A 447 7.69 -7.73 -14.87
N ARG A 448 8.53 -7.55 -13.85
CA ARG A 448 9.21 -6.28 -13.55
C ARG A 448 10.01 -5.76 -14.75
N LYS A 449 10.72 -6.65 -15.45
CA LYS A 449 11.43 -6.31 -16.71
C LYS A 449 10.48 -5.94 -17.84
N ARG A 450 9.42 -6.72 -18.05
CA ARG A 450 8.42 -6.52 -19.13
C ARG A 450 7.67 -5.20 -18.97
N LEU A 451 7.38 -4.79 -17.74
CA LEU A 451 6.74 -3.51 -17.44
C LEU A 451 7.73 -2.32 -17.43
N ASN A 452 9.02 -2.57 -17.69
CA ASN A 452 10.09 -1.59 -17.66
C ASN A 452 10.11 -0.78 -16.36
N CYS A 453 9.98 -1.47 -15.22
CA CYS A 453 9.91 -0.79 -13.93
C CYS A 453 11.28 -0.22 -13.52
N SER A 454 11.24 0.93 -12.85
CA SER A 454 12.39 1.61 -12.25
C SER A 454 13.09 0.75 -11.18
N SER A 455 14.31 1.16 -10.79
CA SER A 455 15.03 0.56 -9.67
C SER A 455 14.45 0.96 -8.31
N PHE A 456 14.74 0.18 -7.28
CA PHE A 456 14.39 0.53 -5.91
C PHE A 456 15.10 1.81 -5.46
N LYS A 457 16.34 2.01 -5.90
CA LYS A 457 17.06 3.27 -5.69
C LYS A 457 16.26 4.48 -6.22
N TRP A 458 15.73 4.39 -7.44
CA TRP A 458 14.89 5.45 -8.00
C TRP A 458 13.67 5.71 -7.11
N PHE A 459 13.03 4.66 -6.61
CA PHE A 459 11.88 4.78 -5.71
C PHE A 459 12.25 5.48 -4.39
N LEU A 460 13.37 5.13 -3.76
CA LEU A 460 13.88 5.83 -2.58
C LEU A 460 14.18 7.30 -2.90
N ASP A 461 14.88 7.61 -3.99
CA ASP A 461 15.28 8.99 -4.30
C ASP A 461 14.09 9.90 -4.67
N ASN A 462 13.04 9.35 -5.31
CA ASN A 462 11.98 10.14 -5.92
C ASN A 462 10.64 10.09 -5.19
N VAL A 463 10.38 9.00 -4.46
CA VAL A 463 9.09 8.76 -3.79
C VAL A 463 9.29 8.72 -2.27
N ALA A 464 10.18 7.85 -1.79
CA ALA A 464 10.40 7.58 -0.38
C ALA A 464 11.66 8.29 0.15
N TYR A 465 11.87 9.53 -0.26
CA TYR A 465 13.13 10.27 -0.03
C TYR A 465 13.46 10.51 1.45
N GLU A 466 12.45 10.49 2.32
CA GLU A 466 12.63 10.65 3.77
C GLU A 466 13.03 9.34 4.48
N MET A 467 12.98 8.20 3.79
CA MET A 467 13.32 6.89 4.39
C MET A 467 14.68 6.95 5.08
N ALA A 468 15.70 7.46 4.39
CA ALA A 468 17.06 7.51 4.94
C ALA A 468 17.20 8.48 6.12
N GLU A 469 16.33 9.49 6.23
CA GLU A 469 16.31 10.42 7.37
C GLU A 469 15.59 9.79 8.58
N LYS A 470 14.41 9.19 8.36
CA LYS A 470 13.56 8.64 9.43
C LYS A 470 14.07 7.29 9.92
N TYR A 471 14.54 6.46 9.01
CA TYR A 471 15.07 5.12 9.25
C TYR A 471 16.37 4.95 8.46
N PRO A 472 17.51 5.41 9.01
CA PRO A 472 18.80 5.27 8.37
C PRO A 472 19.13 3.82 8.00
N LEU A 473 19.95 3.66 6.94
CA LEU A 473 20.41 2.34 6.50
C LEU A 473 21.22 1.69 7.62
N PRO A 474 20.80 0.53 8.18
CA PRO A 474 21.51 -0.09 9.28
C PRO A 474 22.91 -0.54 8.84
N PRO A 475 23.97 -0.28 9.63
CA PRO A 475 25.31 -0.79 9.36
C PRO A 475 25.34 -2.32 9.29
N ALA A 476 26.37 -2.88 8.68
CA ALA A 476 26.52 -4.33 8.59
C ALA A 476 26.65 -4.96 10.00
N ASN A 477 26.01 -6.11 10.20
CA ASN A 477 26.15 -6.85 11.46
C ASN A 477 27.57 -7.42 11.54
N HIS A 478 28.26 -7.20 12.66
CA HIS A 478 29.49 -7.90 13.01
C HIS A 478 29.16 -9.29 13.56
N ILE A 479 28.19 -9.35 14.47
CA ILE A 479 27.66 -10.60 15.03
C ILE A 479 26.17 -10.44 15.35
N TRP A 480 25.45 -11.54 15.32
CA TRP A 480 24.04 -11.60 15.71
C TRP A 480 23.72 -12.98 16.27
N GLY A 481 22.66 -13.06 17.06
CA GLY A 481 22.20 -14.31 17.65
C GLY A 481 21.54 -14.09 19.01
N GLU A 482 21.45 -15.17 19.76
CA GLU A 482 21.05 -15.12 21.17
C GLU A 482 22.22 -14.70 22.04
N MET A 483 21.95 -13.93 23.07
CA MET A 483 22.93 -13.62 24.10
C MET A 483 22.72 -14.55 25.29
N ARG A 484 23.54 -15.60 25.36
CA ARG A 484 23.48 -16.63 26.41
C ARG A 484 24.32 -16.23 27.61
N ASN A 485 23.87 -16.56 28.81
CA ASN A 485 24.68 -16.43 30.00
C ASN A 485 25.79 -17.51 29.99
N ASP A 486 27.06 -17.10 30.11
CA ASP A 486 28.21 -18.02 30.04
C ASP A 486 28.19 -19.10 31.13
N GLN A 487 27.73 -18.76 32.34
CA GLN A 487 27.67 -19.68 33.47
C GLN A 487 26.39 -20.54 33.46
N TYR A 488 25.28 -19.97 32.99
CA TYR A 488 23.97 -20.63 32.95
C TYR A 488 23.40 -20.60 31.54
N GLN A 489 23.94 -21.45 30.65
CA GLN A 489 23.66 -21.45 29.22
C GLN A 489 22.18 -21.66 28.82
N GLN A 490 21.33 -22.10 29.75
CA GLN A 490 19.88 -22.20 29.56
C GLN A 490 19.15 -20.84 29.65
N TRP A 491 19.82 -19.79 30.11
CA TRP A 491 19.26 -18.46 30.27
C TRP A 491 19.82 -17.50 29.22
N CYS A 492 18.91 -16.81 28.54
CA CYS A 492 19.19 -15.85 27.47
C CYS A 492 18.70 -14.46 27.88
N ALA A 493 19.38 -13.43 27.41
CA ALA A 493 18.81 -12.09 27.44
C ALA A 493 17.54 -12.04 26.57
N ASP A 494 16.57 -11.24 26.98
CA ASP A 494 15.24 -11.24 26.40
C ASP A 494 14.61 -9.85 26.53
N THR A 495 14.01 -9.33 25.46
CA THR A 495 13.29 -8.04 25.50
C THR A 495 11.97 -8.12 26.27
N LEU A 496 11.53 -9.31 26.66
CA LEU A 496 10.32 -9.66 27.40
C LEU A 496 9.03 -9.15 26.76
N ASP A 497 9.05 -8.91 25.44
CA ASP A 497 8.03 -8.16 24.71
C ASP A 497 7.67 -6.82 25.39
N ASN A 498 8.61 -6.25 26.13
CA ASN A 498 8.41 -4.99 26.80
C ASN A 498 8.30 -3.87 25.77
N GLN A 499 7.56 -2.83 26.13
CA GLN A 499 7.52 -1.59 25.37
C GLN A 499 8.90 -0.91 25.37
N PHE A 500 9.18 -0.12 24.33
CA PHE A 500 10.38 0.72 24.21
C PHE A 500 10.68 1.51 25.51
N GLY A 501 11.96 1.65 25.85
CA GLY A 501 12.41 2.31 27.08
C GLY A 501 12.25 1.49 28.37
N ARG A 502 11.81 0.23 28.29
CA ARG A 502 11.79 -0.68 29.44
C ARG A 502 13.07 -1.52 29.49
N PRO A 503 13.53 -1.91 30.71
CA PRO A 503 14.67 -2.79 30.83
C PRO A 503 14.46 -4.14 30.14
N ILE A 504 15.50 -4.65 29.50
CA ILE A 504 15.54 -6.05 29.09
C ILE A 504 15.72 -6.94 30.32
N GLY A 505 15.32 -8.20 30.19
CA GLY A 505 15.46 -9.20 31.24
C GLY A 505 16.21 -10.43 30.77
N ILE A 506 16.05 -11.49 31.55
CA ILE A 506 16.59 -12.81 31.28
C ILE A 506 15.43 -13.80 31.29
N SER A 507 15.37 -14.67 30.31
CA SER A 507 14.37 -15.75 30.22
C SER A 507 15.02 -17.04 29.69
N GLY A 508 14.28 -18.15 29.67
CA GLY A 508 14.80 -19.41 29.15
C GLY A 508 15.11 -19.29 27.66
N CYS A 509 16.28 -19.76 27.23
CA CYS A 509 16.67 -19.77 25.81
C CYS A 509 15.69 -20.63 25.00
N HIS A 510 15.10 -20.06 23.95
CA HIS A 510 14.09 -20.78 23.14
C HIS A 510 14.49 -21.02 21.67
N HIS A 511 15.58 -20.43 21.17
CA HIS A 511 16.10 -20.68 19.81
C HIS A 511 15.16 -20.28 18.67
N GLN A 512 14.23 -19.36 18.93
CA GLN A 512 13.24 -18.90 17.94
C GLN A 512 13.56 -17.50 17.38
N GLY A 513 14.61 -16.84 17.87
CA GLY A 513 14.89 -15.44 17.56
C GLY A 513 13.91 -14.51 18.29
N GLY A 514 13.22 -13.63 17.57
CA GLY A 514 12.20 -12.73 18.15
C GLY A 514 12.79 -11.81 19.23
N ASN A 515 12.19 -11.83 20.41
CA ASN A 515 12.61 -11.15 21.63
C ASN A 515 13.99 -11.59 22.18
N GLN A 516 14.54 -12.70 21.69
CA GLN A 516 15.91 -13.17 22.00
C GLN A 516 16.91 -12.98 20.86
N LEU A 517 16.54 -12.27 19.79
CA LEU A 517 17.45 -11.93 18.70
C LEU A 517 18.13 -10.58 18.94
N PHE A 518 19.44 -10.60 19.11
CA PHE A 518 20.28 -9.42 19.26
C PHE A 518 21.30 -9.31 18.13
N ARG A 519 21.75 -8.08 17.86
CA ARG A 519 22.76 -7.77 16.85
C ARG A 519 23.76 -6.78 17.40
N ILE A 520 25.03 -6.98 17.09
CA ILE A 520 26.09 -5.98 17.25
C ILE A 520 26.62 -5.68 15.86
N ASN A 521 26.57 -4.42 15.46
CA ASN A 521 27.05 -4.00 14.15
C ASN A 521 28.54 -3.62 14.16
N VAL A 522 29.09 -3.37 12.97
CA VAL A 522 30.51 -2.98 12.78
C VAL A 522 30.87 -1.64 13.42
N GLU A 523 29.88 -0.85 13.81
CA GLU A 523 30.05 0.44 14.50
C GLU A 523 29.95 0.28 16.04
N GLY A 524 29.72 -0.95 16.53
CA GLY A 524 29.61 -1.26 17.95
C GLY A 524 28.22 -1.03 18.54
N GLU A 525 27.21 -0.75 17.72
CA GLU A 525 25.84 -0.58 18.20
C GLU A 525 25.21 -1.95 18.49
N TRP A 526 24.73 -2.10 19.71
CA TRP A 526 23.97 -3.26 20.14
C TRP A 526 22.47 -2.99 19.98
N SER A 527 21.73 -3.85 19.27
CA SER A 527 20.33 -3.62 18.91
C SER A 527 19.46 -4.88 18.94
N SER A 528 18.15 -4.67 19.11
CA SER A 528 17.10 -5.65 18.83
C SER A 528 15.90 -4.94 18.19
N GLY A 529 15.22 -5.59 17.24
CA GLY A 529 14.18 -4.94 16.43
C GLY A 529 14.68 -3.67 15.73
N GLU A 530 13.99 -2.55 15.90
CA GLU A 530 14.40 -1.24 15.39
C GLU A 530 15.30 -0.43 16.35
N HIS A 531 15.48 -0.90 17.58
CA HIS A 531 16.02 -0.12 18.70
C HIS A 531 17.46 -0.51 19.09
N CYS A 532 18.25 0.49 19.51
CA CYS A 532 19.60 0.30 20.02
C CYS A 532 19.60 0.39 21.55
N PHE A 533 20.34 -0.49 22.21
CA PHE A 533 20.40 -0.54 23.66
C PHE A 533 21.36 0.48 24.23
N VAL A 534 20.94 1.13 25.33
CA VAL A 534 21.76 2.03 26.13
C VAL A 534 21.76 1.61 27.60
N SER A 535 22.78 2.04 28.34
CA SER A 535 22.84 1.85 29.79
C SER A 535 22.11 2.99 30.51
N GLU A 536 21.16 2.63 31.37
CA GLU A 536 20.46 3.57 32.24
C GLU A 536 20.59 3.09 33.70
N GLY A 537 21.54 3.68 34.42
CA GLY A 537 21.88 3.27 35.79
C GLY A 537 22.32 1.80 35.84
N ASN A 538 21.55 0.97 36.55
CA ASN A 538 21.81 -0.47 36.69
C ASN A 538 21.02 -1.32 35.67
N SER A 539 20.46 -0.71 34.63
CA SER A 539 19.62 -1.38 33.63
C SER A 539 20.13 -1.12 32.22
N VAL A 540 19.74 -2.02 31.32
CA VAL A 540 19.91 -1.86 29.88
C VAL A 540 18.52 -1.68 29.29
N VAL A 541 18.31 -0.58 28.57
CA VAL A 541 17.02 -0.21 27.98
C VAL A 541 17.17 -0.05 26.47
N ALA A 542 16.12 -0.41 25.73
CA ALA A 542 16.04 -0.27 24.28
C ALA A 542 15.59 1.14 23.88
#